data_AF-A0A3B9Q0Q6-F1
#
_entry.id   AF-A0A3B9Q0Q6-F1
#
_cell.length_a   1.000
_cell.length_b   1.000
_cell.length_c   1.000
_cell.angle_alpha   90.00
_cell.angle_beta   90.00
_cell.angle_gamma   90.00
#
_symmetry.space_group_name_H-M   'P 1'
#
loop_
_entity.id
_entity.type
_entity.pdbx_description
1 polymer ?
#
loop_
_entity_poly.entity_id
_entity_poly.type
_entity_poly.pdbx_seq_one_letter_code
_entity_poly.pdbx_strand_id
1 'polypeptide(L)'
;MLVTPTCGEPTAVDSTPGTEFHLIGGNFNTDQEIEIWWKDGNGNEFRQRQGGEYIKVMPDSEGNFEISIIMPYRLIASSSDKGATLWEVQARQLLSIGEAQLSEEFTLAVEKMIETIIIGMMATLFGVIMAIPLCFLAARNLMSQNIFTKIIYYIVRTILNVIRSIEPLIWAIIATIVVGLGPFAGIIALTIHSIAALAKLYSEAIEGIDSGPIEAIQATGANWMQTIMYAVIPQIVPPFVSFTIYRWDVNIRMSTVIGFVGGGGIGFLLQQWIRLLDYRAAGIAVWFIALTVMILDYVSAEIRERYK
;
A
#
# COMPACT_ATOMS: atom_id res chain seq x y z
N MET A 1 39.52 9.03 -17.66
CA MET A 1 40.23 8.19 -16.67
C MET A 1 41.18 7.29 -17.44
N LEU A 2 42.43 7.20 -17.02
CA LEU A 2 43.44 6.27 -17.51
C LEU A 2 43.54 5.13 -16.50
N VAL A 3 43.65 3.90 -17.00
CA VAL A 3 43.75 2.68 -16.20
C VAL A 3 44.99 1.92 -16.67
N THR A 4 45.88 1.57 -15.73
CA THR A 4 47.09 0.79 -16.04
C THR A 4 47.25 -0.33 -15.01
N PRO A 5 47.38 -1.61 -15.42
CA PRO A 5 47.32 -2.15 -16.79
C PRO A 5 45.90 -2.12 -17.40
N THR A 6 45.72 -2.44 -18.68
CA THR A 6 44.40 -2.47 -19.35
C THR A 6 43.71 -3.84 -19.29
N CYS A 7 44.40 -4.86 -18.77
CA CYS A 7 43.92 -6.23 -18.62
C CYS A 7 44.44 -6.82 -17.30
N GLY A 8 43.71 -7.77 -16.74
CA GLY A 8 44.07 -8.42 -15.48
C GLY A 8 43.17 -9.59 -15.15
N GLU A 9 43.52 -10.30 -14.08
CA GLU A 9 42.74 -11.41 -13.53
C GLU A 9 41.97 -10.96 -12.28
N PRO A 10 40.70 -11.39 -12.13
CA PRO A 10 39.92 -11.09 -10.94
C PRO A 10 40.52 -11.77 -9.71
N THR A 11 40.35 -11.15 -8.54
CA THR A 11 40.68 -11.79 -7.24
C THR A 11 40.02 -13.16 -7.16
N ALA A 12 40.73 -14.20 -6.73
CA ALA A 12 40.18 -15.56 -6.72
C ALA A 12 39.34 -15.86 -5.46
N VAL A 13 38.64 -17.00 -5.48
CA VAL A 13 37.73 -17.45 -4.41
C VAL A 13 38.46 -17.61 -3.06
N ASP A 14 39.73 -17.99 -3.09
CA ASP A 14 40.57 -18.21 -1.92
C ASP A 14 41.18 -16.91 -1.35
N SER A 15 40.70 -15.75 -1.82
CA SER A 15 41.21 -14.41 -1.46
C SER A 15 42.64 -14.13 -1.92
N THR A 16 43.18 -14.87 -2.89
CA THR A 16 44.40 -14.41 -3.58
C THR A 16 44.10 -13.12 -4.34
N PRO A 17 44.84 -12.02 -4.07
CA PRO A 17 44.61 -10.74 -4.72
C PRO A 17 44.72 -10.85 -6.25
N GLY A 18 43.73 -10.29 -6.96
CA GLY A 18 43.77 -10.16 -8.41
C GLY A 18 44.79 -9.11 -8.87
N THR A 19 44.73 -8.75 -10.15
CA THR A 19 45.61 -7.71 -10.70
C THR A 19 45.31 -6.34 -10.06
N GLU A 20 46.37 -5.63 -9.67
CA GLU A 20 46.30 -4.24 -9.21
C GLU A 20 46.23 -3.29 -10.41
N PHE A 21 45.26 -2.37 -10.37
CA PHE A 21 45.02 -1.35 -11.37
C PHE A 21 45.27 0.03 -10.77
N HIS A 22 46.13 0.81 -11.41
CA HIS A 22 46.32 2.23 -11.13
C HIS A 22 45.33 3.04 -11.96
N LEU A 23 44.43 3.75 -11.28
CA LEU A 23 43.43 4.63 -11.87
C LEU A 23 43.88 6.08 -11.70
N ILE A 24 43.95 6.80 -12.80
CA ILE A 24 44.20 8.25 -12.82
C ILE A 24 43.03 8.91 -13.53
N GLY A 25 42.38 9.85 -12.88
CA GLY A 25 41.29 10.61 -13.49
C GLY A 25 41.22 12.03 -12.95
N GLY A 26 40.32 12.83 -13.51
CA GLY A 26 40.11 14.20 -13.07
C GLY A 26 38.82 14.78 -13.61
N ASN A 27 38.67 16.10 -13.45
CA ASN A 27 37.42 16.84 -13.70
C ASN A 27 36.30 16.53 -12.70
N PHE A 28 36.66 16.29 -11.43
CA PHE A 28 35.72 16.12 -10.32
C PHE A 28 35.74 17.36 -9.40
N ASN A 29 34.66 17.57 -8.66
CA ASN A 29 34.57 18.65 -7.67
C ASN A 29 35.43 18.30 -6.44
N THR A 30 36.16 19.27 -5.89
CA THR A 30 37.12 19.07 -4.79
C THR A 30 36.46 18.73 -3.46
N ASP A 31 35.19 19.08 -3.28
CA ASP A 31 34.52 19.03 -1.96
C ASP A 31 33.73 17.73 -1.71
N GLN A 32 33.76 16.78 -2.66
CA GLN A 32 33.01 15.55 -2.56
C GLN A 32 33.82 14.30 -2.91
N GLU A 33 33.51 13.21 -2.21
CA GLU A 33 34.12 11.91 -2.45
C GLU A 33 33.71 11.34 -3.82
N ILE A 34 34.67 10.73 -4.49
CA ILE A 34 34.49 9.97 -5.72
C ILE A 34 34.27 8.50 -5.33
N GLU A 35 33.19 7.91 -5.84
CA GLU A 35 32.91 6.49 -5.70
C GLU A 35 33.38 5.72 -6.94
N ILE A 36 34.06 4.60 -6.72
CA ILE A 36 34.50 3.73 -7.82
C ILE A 36 33.48 2.61 -8.05
N TRP A 37 32.97 2.55 -9.28
CA TRP A 37 32.01 1.57 -9.76
C TRP A 37 32.65 0.67 -10.81
N TRP A 38 32.32 -0.61 -10.76
CA TRP A 38 32.69 -1.60 -11.75
C TRP A 38 31.46 -2.02 -12.52
N LYS A 39 31.61 -2.19 -13.83
CA LYS A 39 30.60 -2.78 -14.71
C LYS A 39 31.21 -3.97 -15.42
N ASP A 40 30.55 -5.12 -15.30
CA ASP A 40 31.01 -6.37 -15.92
C ASP A 40 30.64 -6.44 -17.42
N GLY A 41 31.10 -7.49 -18.10
CA GLY A 41 30.74 -7.78 -19.49
C GLY A 41 29.24 -8.06 -19.72
N ASN A 42 28.45 -8.27 -18.67
CA ASN A 42 27.01 -8.48 -18.73
C ASN A 42 26.21 -7.19 -18.41
N GLY A 43 26.88 -6.06 -18.18
CA GLY A 43 26.26 -4.77 -17.86
C GLY A 43 25.85 -4.57 -16.39
N ASN A 44 26.15 -5.50 -15.49
CA ASN A 44 25.89 -5.36 -14.06
C ASN A 44 26.87 -4.39 -13.42
N GLU A 45 26.34 -3.39 -12.73
CA GLU A 45 27.13 -2.38 -12.02
C GLU A 45 27.20 -2.71 -10.53
N PHE A 46 28.39 -2.58 -9.93
CA PHE A 46 28.57 -2.82 -8.51
C PHE A 46 29.73 -2.02 -7.93
N ARG A 47 29.71 -1.86 -6.61
CA ARG A 47 30.79 -1.22 -5.84
C ARG A 47 31.64 -2.28 -5.16
N GLN A 48 32.95 -2.12 -5.28
CA GLN A 48 33.91 -2.99 -4.60
C GLN A 48 34.17 -2.51 -3.18
N ARG A 49 34.40 -3.47 -2.28
CA ARG A 49 35.00 -3.21 -0.97
C ARG A 49 36.43 -3.76 -0.94
N GLN A 50 37.35 -3.01 -0.35
CA GLN A 50 38.70 -3.45 -0.03
C GLN A 50 38.95 -3.18 1.45
N GLY A 51 39.47 -4.16 2.18
CA GLY A 51 39.63 -4.04 3.64
C GLY A 51 38.32 -3.92 4.42
N GLY A 52 37.17 -4.26 3.82
CA GLY A 52 35.85 -4.17 4.43
C GLY A 52 35.08 -2.87 4.15
N GLU A 53 35.74 -1.85 3.59
CA GLU A 53 35.14 -0.55 3.28
C GLU A 53 34.99 -0.33 1.77
N TYR A 54 34.00 0.48 1.38
CA TYR A 54 33.85 0.88 -0.03
C TYR A 54 34.98 1.83 -0.42
N ILE A 55 35.55 1.60 -1.60
CA ILE A 55 36.61 2.44 -2.13
C ILE A 55 36.04 3.82 -2.46
N LYS A 56 36.58 4.83 -1.79
CA LYS A 56 36.22 6.24 -1.93
C LYS A 56 37.50 7.05 -2.03
N VAL A 57 37.53 8.05 -2.90
CA VAL A 57 38.71 8.90 -3.12
C VAL A 57 38.30 10.35 -3.04
N MET A 58 39.04 11.14 -2.26
CA MET A 58 38.89 12.58 -2.28
C MET A 58 39.77 13.14 -3.41
N PRO A 59 39.21 13.91 -4.36
CA PRO A 59 40.02 14.56 -5.38
C PRO A 59 40.95 15.61 -4.77
N ASP A 60 42.07 15.87 -5.45
CA ASP A 60 43.02 16.91 -5.09
C ASP A 60 42.47 18.32 -5.38
N SER A 61 43.26 19.36 -5.08
CA SER A 61 42.88 20.76 -5.31
C SER A 61 42.61 21.12 -6.78
N GLU A 62 43.04 20.29 -7.73
CA GLU A 62 42.81 20.45 -9.17
C GLU A 62 41.64 19.58 -9.67
N GLY A 63 40.99 18.81 -8.78
CA GLY A 63 39.89 17.92 -9.15
C GLY A 63 40.34 16.58 -9.74
N ASN A 64 41.62 16.23 -9.60
CA ASN A 64 42.20 14.97 -10.04
C ASN A 64 42.22 13.94 -8.90
N PHE A 65 42.29 12.66 -9.24
CA PHE A 65 42.49 11.60 -8.27
C PHE A 65 43.40 10.52 -8.85
N GLU A 66 44.16 9.89 -7.95
CA GLU A 66 45.00 8.74 -8.24
C GLU A 66 44.75 7.69 -7.17
N ILE A 67 44.41 6.47 -7.59
CA ILE A 67 44.19 5.35 -6.67
C ILE A 67 44.60 4.02 -7.31
N SER A 68 45.23 3.17 -6.51
CA SER A 68 45.44 1.76 -6.87
C SER A 68 44.31 0.91 -6.31
N ILE A 69 43.68 0.09 -7.15
CA ILE A 69 42.63 -0.84 -6.75
C ILE A 69 42.90 -2.23 -7.31
N ILE A 70 42.67 -3.26 -6.50
CA ILE A 70 42.76 -4.66 -6.93
C ILE A 70 41.47 -5.06 -7.65
N MET A 71 41.55 -5.84 -8.73
CA MET A 71 40.37 -6.34 -9.44
C MET A 71 39.43 -7.14 -8.52
N PRO A 72 38.13 -6.81 -8.44
CA PRO A 72 37.21 -7.46 -7.51
C PRO A 72 36.97 -8.94 -7.84
N TYR A 73 36.75 -9.75 -6.79
CA TYR A 73 36.25 -11.12 -6.98
C TYR A 73 34.80 -11.09 -7.47
N ARG A 74 34.49 -11.89 -8.49
CA ARG A 74 33.12 -12.12 -8.94
C ARG A 74 32.94 -13.51 -9.52
N LEU A 75 31.86 -14.17 -9.12
CA LEU A 75 31.40 -15.40 -9.76
C LEU A 75 30.79 -15.06 -11.12
N ILE A 76 31.57 -15.22 -12.19
CA ILE A 76 31.06 -15.16 -13.56
C ILE A 76 30.44 -16.53 -13.88
N ALA A 77 29.22 -16.56 -14.43
CA ALA A 77 28.58 -17.81 -14.82
C ALA A 77 29.40 -18.53 -15.91
N SER A 78 29.63 -19.83 -15.73
CA SER A 78 30.48 -20.68 -16.60
C SER A 78 30.05 -20.77 -18.07
N SER A 79 28.86 -20.25 -18.42
CA SER A 79 28.42 -20.12 -19.81
C SER A 79 29.13 -18.99 -20.58
N SER A 80 29.85 -18.09 -19.88
CA SER A 80 30.55 -16.93 -20.46
C SER A 80 32.05 -17.19 -20.70
N ASP A 81 32.50 -18.42 -20.47
CA ASP A 81 33.90 -18.77 -20.20
C ASP A 81 34.74 -19.09 -21.46
N LYS A 82 34.51 -18.37 -22.57
CA LYS A 82 35.24 -18.60 -23.84
C LYS A 82 35.88 -17.35 -24.45
N GLY A 83 36.12 -16.29 -23.69
CA GLY A 83 36.86 -15.14 -24.18
C GLY A 83 37.15 -14.07 -23.12
N ALA A 84 37.95 -13.07 -23.50
CA ALA A 84 38.17 -11.89 -22.69
C ALA A 84 36.85 -11.13 -22.53
N THR A 85 36.46 -10.85 -21.28
CA THR A 85 35.28 -10.02 -20.97
C THR A 85 35.72 -8.57 -20.84
N LEU A 86 34.93 -7.65 -21.41
CA LEU A 86 35.18 -6.22 -21.23
C LEU A 86 34.67 -5.81 -19.86
N TRP A 87 35.55 -5.20 -19.07
CA TRP A 87 35.21 -4.59 -17.79
C TRP A 87 35.35 -3.09 -17.91
N GLU A 88 34.40 -2.35 -17.34
CA GLU A 88 34.43 -0.90 -17.31
C GLU A 88 34.55 -0.42 -15.86
N VAL A 89 35.54 0.43 -15.60
CA VAL A 89 35.72 1.09 -14.30
C VAL A 89 35.28 2.53 -14.45
N GLN A 90 34.39 2.97 -13.56
CA GLN A 90 33.84 4.32 -13.58
C GLN A 90 34.06 5.00 -12.24
N ALA A 91 34.64 6.20 -12.28
CA ALA A 91 34.59 7.13 -11.16
C ALA A 91 33.29 7.94 -11.27
N ARG A 92 32.45 7.87 -10.24
CA ARG A 92 31.17 8.60 -10.15
C ARG A 92 31.21 9.54 -8.95
N GLN A 93 30.70 10.75 -9.10
CA GLN A 93 30.53 11.70 -8.01
C GLN A 93 29.08 12.17 -7.99
N LEU A 94 28.46 12.17 -6.81
CA LEU A 94 27.06 12.53 -6.61
C LEU A 94 26.94 13.98 -6.16
N LEU A 95 27.03 14.90 -7.11
CA LEU A 95 26.87 16.32 -6.83
C LEU A 95 25.40 16.63 -6.54
N SER A 96 25.11 17.23 -5.38
CA SER A 96 23.80 17.81 -5.10
C SER A 96 23.73 19.19 -5.74
N ILE A 97 23.33 19.23 -7.01
CA ILE A 97 23.21 20.46 -7.80
C ILE A 97 21.73 20.78 -7.94
N GLY A 98 21.32 21.97 -7.50
CA GLY A 98 19.96 22.50 -7.67
C GLY A 98 19.15 22.62 -6.39
N GLU A 99 17.89 23.03 -6.54
CA GLU A 99 16.93 23.11 -5.44
C GLU A 99 16.45 21.71 -5.03
N ALA A 100 16.02 21.55 -3.78
CA ALA A 100 15.46 20.30 -3.29
C ALA A 100 14.20 19.93 -4.09
N GLN A 101 14.28 18.85 -4.86
CA GLN A 101 13.16 18.29 -5.61
C GLN A 101 12.56 17.11 -4.85
N LEU A 102 11.24 16.99 -4.88
CA LEU A 102 10.55 15.79 -4.40
C LEU A 102 10.93 14.63 -5.31
N SER A 103 11.20 13.47 -4.71
CA SER A 103 11.53 12.28 -5.48
C SER A 103 10.32 11.81 -6.29
N GLU A 104 10.56 11.15 -7.43
CA GLU A 104 9.48 10.62 -8.26
C GLU A 104 8.64 9.60 -7.48
N GLU A 105 9.30 8.80 -6.65
CA GLU A 105 8.67 7.81 -5.78
C GLU A 105 7.77 8.45 -4.73
N PHE A 106 8.16 9.61 -4.20
CA PHE A 106 7.32 10.38 -3.27
C PHE A 106 6.04 10.87 -3.95
N THR A 107 6.16 11.47 -5.14
CA THR A 107 5.01 11.99 -5.89
C THR A 107 4.05 10.85 -6.26
N LEU A 108 4.63 9.73 -6.71
CA LEU A 108 3.87 8.53 -7.05
C LEU A 108 3.19 7.91 -5.81
N ALA A 109 3.86 7.88 -4.66
CA ALA A 109 3.28 7.41 -3.40
C ALA A 109 2.08 8.26 -2.96
N VAL A 110 2.17 9.59 -3.10
CA VAL A 110 1.04 10.50 -2.83
C VAL A 110 -0.15 10.20 -3.74
N GLU A 111 0.10 10.09 -5.05
CA GLU A 111 -0.96 9.78 -6.03
C GLU A 111 -1.66 8.46 -5.69
N LYS A 112 -0.89 7.40 -5.41
CA LYS A 112 -1.45 6.08 -5.09
C LYS A 112 -2.07 5.99 -3.70
N MET A 113 -1.67 6.84 -2.77
CA MET A 113 -2.37 6.98 -1.49
C MET A 113 -3.76 7.58 -1.69
N ILE A 114 -3.87 8.63 -2.51
CA ILE A 114 -5.17 9.22 -2.86
C ILE A 114 -6.06 8.18 -3.53
N GLU A 115 -5.51 7.39 -4.45
CA GLU A 115 -6.21 6.27 -5.09
C GLU A 115 -6.74 5.25 -4.05
N THR A 116 -5.93 4.87 -3.06
CA THR A 116 -6.33 3.99 -1.94
C THR A 116 -7.48 4.58 -1.11
N ILE A 117 -7.42 5.87 -0.80
CA ILE A 117 -8.49 6.56 -0.07
C ILE A 117 -9.78 6.52 -0.88
N ILE A 118 -9.71 6.82 -2.18
CA ILE A 118 -10.87 6.80 -3.09
C ILE A 118 -11.46 5.40 -3.19
N ILE A 119 -10.64 4.35 -3.29
CA ILE A 119 -11.11 2.96 -3.31
C ILE A 119 -11.92 2.67 -2.03
N GLY A 120 -11.39 3.03 -0.86
CA GLY A 120 -12.07 2.85 0.43
C GLY A 120 -13.36 3.67 0.56
N MET A 121 -13.36 4.91 0.05
CA MET A 121 -14.55 5.78 0.01
C MET A 121 -15.64 5.20 -0.89
N MET A 122 -15.30 4.82 -2.13
CA MET A 122 -16.25 4.28 -3.10
C MET A 122 -16.85 2.95 -2.60
N ALA A 123 -16.02 2.08 -2.04
CA ALA A 123 -16.49 0.83 -1.45
C ALA A 123 -17.48 1.06 -0.30
N THR A 124 -17.22 2.05 0.55
CA THR A 124 -18.12 2.43 1.63
C THR A 124 -19.41 3.03 1.09
N LEU A 125 -19.33 3.92 0.10
CA LEU A 125 -20.49 4.56 -0.50
C LEU A 125 -21.47 3.52 -1.08
N PHE A 126 -20.98 2.64 -1.97
CA PHE A 126 -21.81 1.57 -2.53
C PHE A 126 -22.24 0.56 -1.47
N GLY A 127 -21.36 0.29 -0.50
CA GLY A 127 -21.66 -0.53 0.67
C GLY A 127 -22.87 -0.03 1.45
N VAL A 128 -22.91 1.26 1.76
CA VAL A 128 -24.02 1.91 2.49
C VAL A 128 -25.30 1.88 1.67
N ILE A 129 -25.25 2.28 0.40
CA ILE A 129 -26.42 2.31 -0.50
C ILE A 129 -27.12 0.96 -0.54
N MET A 130 -26.35 -0.13 -0.66
CA MET A 130 -26.90 -1.48 -0.72
C MET A 130 -27.18 -2.08 0.66
N ALA A 131 -26.45 -1.67 1.70
CA ALA A 131 -26.67 -2.16 3.07
C ALA A 131 -27.97 -1.62 3.70
N ILE A 132 -28.39 -0.40 3.36
CA ILE A 132 -29.63 0.20 3.88
C ILE A 132 -30.86 -0.66 3.57
N PRO A 133 -31.18 -1.04 2.31
CA PRO A 133 -32.33 -1.90 2.06
C PRO A 133 -32.16 -3.30 2.68
N LEU A 134 -30.94 -3.86 2.65
CA LEU A 134 -30.67 -5.20 3.18
C LEU A 134 -30.79 -5.26 4.71
N CYS A 135 -30.52 -4.18 5.43
CA CYS A 135 -30.57 -4.19 6.88
C CYS A 135 -31.99 -4.36 7.42
N PHE A 136 -32.99 -3.78 6.74
CA PHE A 136 -34.40 -3.98 7.09
C PHE A 136 -34.84 -5.44 6.87
N LEU A 137 -34.34 -6.10 5.82
CA LEU A 137 -34.57 -7.53 5.57
C LEU A 137 -33.84 -8.44 6.57
N ALA A 138 -32.74 -7.95 7.14
CA ALA A 138 -31.95 -8.67 8.13
C ALA A 138 -32.36 -8.37 9.59
N ALA A 139 -33.36 -7.51 9.82
CA ALA A 139 -33.82 -7.11 11.15
C ALA A 139 -34.96 -8.02 11.65
N ARG A 140 -34.73 -8.68 12.78
CA ARG A 140 -35.65 -9.66 13.37
C ARG A 140 -36.99 -9.05 13.78
N ASN A 141 -37.01 -7.85 14.35
CA ASN A 141 -38.24 -7.18 14.80
C ASN A 141 -39.21 -6.89 13.64
N LEU A 142 -38.69 -6.53 12.47
CA LEU A 142 -39.46 -6.28 11.25
C LEU A 142 -39.89 -7.58 10.56
N MET A 143 -39.04 -8.61 10.60
CA MET A 143 -39.20 -9.80 9.75
C MET A 143 -39.81 -11.02 10.47
N SER A 144 -40.18 -10.91 11.75
CA SER A 144 -40.72 -12.03 12.55
C SER A 144 -42.24 -12.19 12.53
N GLN A 145 -42.99 -11.33 11.84
CA GLN A 145 -44.46 -11.33 11.87
C GLN A 145 -45.09 -12.52 11.11
N ASN A 146 -44.50 -12.91 9.97
CA ASN A 146 -45.03 -13.98 9.10
C ASN A 146 -43.97 -15.06 8.82
N ILE A 147 -44.41 -16.30 8.57
CA ILE A 147 -43.50 -17.43 8.29
C ILE A 147 -42.62 -17.17 7.04
N PHE A 148 -43.21 -16.56 6.00
CA PHE A 148 -42.51 -16.20 4.77
C PHE A 148 -41.38 -15.19 5.04
N THR A 149 -41.70 -14.15 5.81
CA THR A 149 -40.77 -13.09 6.20
C THR A 149 -39.64 -13.63 7.09
N LYS A 150 -39.95 -14.59 7.96
CA LYS A 150 -38.96 -15.28 8.79
C LYS A 150 -37.99 -16.12 7.96
N ILE A 151 -38.45 -16.77 6.89
CA ILE A 151 -37.58 -17.49 5.94
C ILE A 151 -36.63 -16.52 5.22
N ILE A 152 -37.14 -15.38 4.73
CA ILE A 152 -36.30 -14.34 4.10
C ILE A 152 -35.21 -13.88 5.06
N TYR A 153 -35.57 -13.58 6.32
CA TYR A 153 -34.61 -13.20 7.35
C TYR A 153 -33.48 -14.23 7.50
N TYR A 154 -33.81 -15.53 7.61
CA TYR A 154 -32.78 -16.57 7.74
C TYR A 154 -31.89 -16.69 6.49
N ILE A 155 -32.47 -16.60 5.29
CA ILE A 155 -31.72 -16.65 4.02
C ILE A 155 -30.75 -15.46 3.94
N VAL A 156 -31.25 -14.25 4.11
CA VAL A 156 -30.45 -13.02 4.04
C VAL A 156 -29.31 -13.09 5.06
N ARG A 157 -29.61 -13.41 6.32
CA ARG A 157 -28.60 -13.46 7.38
C ARG A 157 -27.55 -14.55 7.15
N THR A 158 -27.95 -15.67 6.56
CA THR A 158 -27.02 -16.74 6.15
C THR A 158 -26.08 -16.24 5.05
N ILE A 159 -26.62 -15.60 4.01
CA ILE A 159 -25.82 -15.02 2.91
C ILE A 159 -24.83 -13.98 3.45
N LEU A 160 -25.29 -13.05 4.29
CA LEU A 160 -24.43 -12.01 4.87
C LEU A 160 -23.33 -12.63 5.74
N ASN A 161 -23.63 -13.66 6.53
CA ASN A 161 -22.64 -14.36 7.34
C ASN A 161 -21.59 -15.05 6.45
N VAL A 162 -22.00 -15.72 5.38
CA VAL A 162 -21.07 -16.37 4.43
C VAL A 162 -20.14 -15.34 3.79
N ILE A 163 -20.67 -14.23 3.29
CA ILE A 163 -19.84 -13.17 2.68
C ILE A 163 -18.83 -12.61 3.68
N ARG A 164 -19.23 -12.43 4.95
CA ARG A 164 -18.35 -11.95 6.03
C ARG A 164 -17.29 -12.94 6.46
N SER A 165 -17.53 -14.24 6.32
CA SER A 165 -16.55 -15.28 6.63
C SER A 165 -15.42 -15.34 5.61
N ILE A 166 -15.61 -14.77 4.42
CA ILE A 166 -14.60 -14.71 3.37
C ILE A 166 -13.79 -13.42 3.53
N GLU A 167 -12.47 -13.57 3.62
CA GLU A 167 -11.51 -12.47 3.71
C GLU A 167 -11.59 -11.56 2.47
N PRO A 168 -11.57 -10.22 2.60
CA PRO A 168 -11.61 -9.29 1.47
C PRO A 168 -10.55 -9.52 0.39
N LEU A 169 -9.40 -10.08 0.75
CA LEU A 169 -8.35 -10.43 -0.21
C LEU A 169 -8.82 -11.48 -1.22
N ILE A 170 -9.63 -12.46 -0.80
CA ILE A 170 -10.20 -13.48 -1.70
C ILE A 170 -11.19 -12.83 -2.65
N TRP A 171 -12.05 -11.93 -2.15
CA TRP A 171 -12.95 -11.14 -2.99
C TRP A 171 -12.21 -10.30 -4.02
N ALA A 172 -11.05 -9.75 -3.65
CA ALA A 172 -10.21 -8.99 -4.56
C ALA A 172 -9.63 -9.87 -5.67
N ILE A 173 -9.17 -11.09 -5.36
CA ILE A 173 -8.71 -12.04 -6.37
C ILE A 173 -9.85 -12.38 -7.35
N ILE A 174 -11.05 -12.69 -6.85
CA ILE A 174 -12.21 -12.99 -7.69
C ILE A 174 -12.57 -11.79 -8.57
N ALA A 175 -12.62 -10.58 -8.00
CA ALA A 175 -12.93 -9.37 -8.74
C ALA A 175 -11.89 -9.09 -9.83
N THR A 176 -10.59 -9.22 -9.51
CA THR A 176 -9.50 -9.06 -10.47
C THR A 176 -9.62 -10.02 -11.65
N ILE A 177 -10.06 -11.27 -11.42
CA ILE A 177 -10.29 -12.24 -12.50
C ILE A 177 -11.46 -11.82 -13.39
N VAL A 178 -12.51 -11.24 -12.81
CA VAL A 178 -13.73 -10.86 -13.55
C VAL A 178 -13.58 -9.55 -14.32
N VAL A 179 -13.01 -8.51 -13.71
CA VAL A 179 -12.93 -7.15 -14.30
C VAL A 179 -11.53 -6.73 -14.73
N GLY A 180 -10.51 -7.51 -14.38
CA GLY A 180 -9.10 -7.18 -14.62
C GLY A 180 -8.42 -6.49 -13.44
N LEU A 181 -7.11 -6.28 -13.58
CA LEU A 181 -6.27 -5.61 -12.58
C LEU A 181 -6.64 -4.12 -12.47
N GLY A 182 -6.66 -3.61 -11.24
CA GLY A 182 -6.76 -2.18 -10.97
C GLY A 182 -7.74 -1.80 -9.85
N PRO A 183 -7.95 -0.48 -9.65
CA PRO A 183 -8.77 0.06 -8.56
C PRO A 183 -10.20 -0.43 -8.55
N PHE A 184 -10.76 -0.66 -9.75
CA PHE A 184 -12.14 -1.09 -9.89
C PHE A 184 -12.40 -2.48 -9.28
N ALA A 185 -11.46 -3.41 -9.42
CA ALA A 185 -11.52 -4.71 -8.75
C ALA A 185 -11.51 -4.55 -7.22
N GLY A 186 -10.64 -3.65 -6.71
CA GLY A 186 -10.58 -3.33 -5.28
C GLY A 186 -11.90 -2.76 -4.74
N ILE A 187 -12.53 -1.85 -5.49
CA ILE A 187 -13.82 -1.25 -5.13
C ILE A 187 -14.90 -2.33 -5.03
N ILE A 188 -15.01 -3.23 -6.03
CA ILE A 188 -16.00 -4.31 -6.02
C ILE A 188 -15.80 -5.23 -4.82
N ALA A 189 -14.56 -5.67 -4.60
CA ALA A 189 -14.23 -6.59 -3.52
C ALA A 189 -14.58 -6.03 -2.13
N LEU A 190 -14.17 -4.79 -1.86
CA LEU A 190 -14.49 -4.12 -0.62
C LEU A 190 -15.97 -3.79 -0.50
N THR A 191 -16.65 -3.46 -1.61
CA THR A 191 -18.09 -3.21 -1.62
C THR A 191 -18.86 -4.45 -1.15
N ILE A 192 -18.60 -5.61 -1.75
CA ILE A 192 -19.28 -6.87 -1.40
C ILE A 192 -19.13 -7.18 0.09
N HIS A 193 -17.90 -7.09 0.61
CA HIS A 193 -17.64 -7.33 2.02
C HIS A 193 -18.30 -6.26 2.92
N SER A 194 -18.27 -4.99 2.51
CA SER A 194 -18.86 -3.86 3.24
C SER A 194 -20.38 -3.96 3.34
N ILE A 195 -21.07 -4.39 2.27
CA ILE A 195 -22.52 -4.61 2.26
C ILE A 195 -22.90 -5.58 3.38
N ALA A 196 -22.24 -6.74 3.43
CA ALA A 196 -22.57 -7.77 4.38
C ALA A 196 -22.32 -7.34 5.83
N ALA A 197 -21.25 -6.59 6.05
CA ALA A 197 -20.87 -6.15 7.36
C ALA A 197 -21.74 -4.97 7.87
N LEU A 198 -22.01 -3.96 7.02
CA LEU A 198 -22.89 -2.84 7.37
C LEU A 198 -24.35 -3.27 7.50
N ALA A 199 -24.87 -4.11 6.60
CA ALA A 199 -26.27 -4.56 6.67
C ALA A 199 -26.57 -5.25 8.01
N LYS A 200 -25.61 -6.04 8.52
CA LYS A 200 -25.74 -6.69 9.82
C LYS A 200 -25.68 -5.71 11.00
N LEU A 201 -24.74 -4.77 10.97
CA LEU A 201 -24.61 -3.76 12.04
C LEU A 201 -25.84 -2.84 12.09
N TYR A 202 -26.34 -2.42 10.93
CA TYR A 202 -27.56 -1.64 10.81
C TYR A 202 -28.78 -2.42 11.26
N SER A 203 -28.87 -3.72 10.95
CA SER A 203 -30.01 -4.53 11.38
C SER A 203 -30.03 -4.71 12.90
N GLU A 204 -28.86 -4.87 13.53
CA GLU A 204 -28.72 -4.92 14.99
C GLU A 204 -29.11 -3.59 15.65
N ALA A 205 -28.72 -2.46 15.07
CA ALA A 205 -29.16 -1.15 15.54
C ALA A 205 -30.69 -0.98 15.42
N ILE A 206 -31.31 -1.46 14.33
CA ILE A 206 -32.76 -1.44 14.16
C ILE A 206 -33.46 -2.37 15.18
N GLU A 207 -32.87 -3.52 15.48
CA GLU A 207 -33.40 -4.45 16.50
C GLU A 207 -33.30 -3.88 17.93
N GLY A 208 -32.37 -2.96 18.17
CA GLY A 208 -32.12 -2.33 19.47
C GLY A 208 -32.94 -1.07 19.77
N ILE A 209 -33.89 -0.68 18.90
CA ILE A 209 -34.74 0.50 19.08
C ILE A 209 -35.67 0.31 20.29
N ASP A 210 -35.74 1.32 21.17
CA ASP A 210 -36.65 1.33 22.31
C ASP A 210 -38.09 1.64 21.87
N SER A 211 -39.06 0.84 22.35
CA SER A 211 -40.48 1.05 22.06
C SER A 211 -41.08 2.20 22.87
N GLY A 212 -40.46 2.62 23.98
CA GLY A 212 -40.95 3.71 24.83
C GLY A 212 -41.22 5.02 24.07
N PRO A 213 -40.24 5.60 23.35
CA PRO A 213 -40.45 6.79 22.53
C PRO A 213 -41.50 6.60 21.42
N ILE A 214 -41.63 5.39 20.88
CA ILE A 214 -42.61 5.07 19.83
C ILE A 214 -44.03 5.14 20.40
N GLU A 215 -44.26 4.49 21.55
CA GLU A 215 -45.53 4.46 22.26
C GLU A 215 -45.92 5.86 22.75
N ALA A 216 -44.97 6.63 23.28
CA ALA A 216 -45.19 7.99 23.75
C ALA A 216 -45.66 8.92 22.62
N ILE A 217 -45.03 8.85 21.43
CA ILE A 217 -45.45 9.66 20.27
C ILE A 217 -46.81 9.18 19.74
N GLN A 218 -47.04 7.87 19.67
CA GLN A 218 -48.35 7.33 19.25
C GLN A 218 -49.48 7.77 20.20
N ALA A 219 -49.23 7.84 21.50
CA ALA A 219 -50.20 8.30 22.50
C ALA A 219 -50.63 9.77 22.31
N THR A 220 -49.81 10.59 21.63
CA THR A 220 -50.20 11.98 21.27
C THR A 220 -51.16 12.07 20.07
N GLY A 221 -51.51 10.93 19.44
CA GLY A 221 -52.31 10.88 18.23
C GLY A 221 -51.51 11.08 16.93
N ALA A 222 -50.18 10.97 17.00
CA ALA A 222 -49.30 11.10 15.85
C ALA A 222 -49.53 9.99 14.82
N ASN A 223 -49.44 10.34 13.53
CA ASN A 223 -49.53 9.38 12.44
C ASN A 223 -48.23 8.55 12.29
N TRP A 224 -48.28 7.46 11.52
CA TRP A 224 -47.16 6.56 11.30
C TRP A 224 -45.87 7.26 10.83
N MET A 225 -45.98 8.22 9.90
CA MET A 225 -44.81 8.95 9.40
C MET A 225 -44.20 9.87 10.46
N GLN A 226 -45.02 10.49 11.30
CA GLN A 226 -44.56 11.27 12.45
C GLN A 226 -43.87 10.36 13.46
N THR A 227 -44.42 9.18 13.75
CA THR A 227 -43.75 8.21 14.63
C THR A 227 -42.39 7.79 14.09
N ILE A 228 -42.27 7.47 12.80
CA ILE A 228 -40.96 7.14 12.21
C ILE A 228 -40.00 8.32 12.34
N MET A 229 -40.43 9.51 11.96
CA MET A 229 -39.55 10.68 11.88
C MET A 229 -39.07 11.16 13.26
N TYR A 230 -39.92 11.06 14.28
CA TYR A 230 -39.64 11.63 15.61
C TYR A 230 -39.28 10.58 16.68
N ALA A 231 -39.66 9.31 16.53
CA ALA A 231 -39.26 8.25 17.47
C ALA A 231 -38.16 7.34 16.91
N VAL A 232 -38.22 6.97 15.63
CA VAL A 232 -37.34 5.92 15.06
C VAL A 232 -36.06 6.51 14.47
N ILE A 233 -36.17 7.50 13.57
CA ILE A 233 -35.02 8.12 12.88
C ILE A 233 -33.96 8.64 13.88
N PRO A 234 -34.32 9.36 14.96
CA PRO A 234 -33.33 9.88 15.91
C PRO A 234 -32.54 8.79 16.62
N GLN A 235 -33.11 7.59 16.79
CA GLN A 235 -32.44 6.46 17.44
C GLN A 235 -31.49 5.71 16.47
N ILE A 236 -31.83 5.62 15.18
CA ILE A 236 -31.05 4.85 14.19
C ILE A 236 -29.92 5.65 13.52
N VAL A 237 -30.08 6.97 13.36
CA VAL A 237 -29.10 7.78 12.61
C VAL A 237 -27.73 7.83 13.29
N PRO A 238 -27.61 8.09 14.62
CA PRO A 238 -26.31 8.11 15.29
C PRO A 238 -25.49 6.81 15.13
N PRO A 239 -26.06 5.60 15.41
CA PRO A 239 -25.30 4.36 15.20
C PRO A 239 -25.00 4.09 13.72
N PHE A 240 -25.90 4.43 12.79
CA PHE A 240 -25.64 4.25 11.35
C PHE A 240 -24.44 5.08 10.88
N VAL A 241 -24.38 6.34 11.29
CA VAL A 241 -23.25 7.24 10.98
C VAL A 241 -21.96 6.70 11.61
N SER A 242 -22.00 6.30 12.89
CA SER A 242 -20.84 5.75 13.58
C SER A 242 -20.29 4.49 12.90
N PHE A 243 -21.16 3.56 12.50
CA PHE A 243 -20.75 2.36 11.77
C PHE A 243 -20.27 2.64 10.35
N THR A 244 -20.84 3.64 9.67
CA THR A 244 -20.36 4.07 8.35
C THR A 244 -18.94 4.61 8.43
N ILE A 245 -18.68 5.51 9.38
CA ILE A 245 -17.35 6.13 9.58
C ILE A 245 -16.32 5.06 9.97
N TYR A 246 -16.69 4.15 10.87
CA TYR A 246 -15.83 3.03 11.22
C TYR A 246 -15.52 2.13 10.00
N ARG A 247 -16.53 1.83 9.18
CA ARG A 247 -16.34 1.02 7.96
C ARG A 247 -15.46 1.73 6.94
N TRP A 248 -15.58 3.05 6.83
CA TRP A 248 -14.77 3.86 5.95
C TRP A 248 -13.27 3.76 6.30
N ASP A 249 -12.92 3.93 7.58
CA ASP A 249 -11.54 3.73 8.05
C ASP A 249 -11.02 2.33 7.72
N VAL A 250 -11.80 1.29 8.09
CA VAL A 250 -11.43 -0.11 7.83
C VAL A 250 -11.23 -0.36 6.34
N ASN A 251 -12.07 0.21 5.47
CA ASN A 251 -11.95 0.02 4.03
C ASN A 251 -10.70 0.68 3.44
N ILE A 252 -10.26 1.83 3.97
CA ILE A 252 -8.99 2.44 3.54
C ILE A 252 -7.81 1.54 3.95
N ARG A 253 -7.81 1.02 5.18
CA ARG A 253 -6.78 0.09 5.66
C ARG A 253 -6.77 -1.21 4.87
N MET A 254 -7.95 -1.76 4.53
CA MET A 254 -8.05 -2.97 3.73
C MET A 254 -7.66 -2.72 2.26
N SER A 255 -7.87 -1.51 1.74
CA SER A 255 -7.45 -1.12 0.39
C SER A 255 -5.93 -1.28 0.18
N THR A 256 -5.11 -0.96 1.20
CA THR A 256 -3.66 -1.16 1.09
C THR A 256 -3.28 -2.63 1.00
N VAL A 257 -4.00 -3.52 1.69
CA VAL A 257 -3.74 -4.96 1.68
C VAL A 257 -4.17 -5.59 0.36
N ILE A 258 -5.37 -5.29 -0.13
CA ILE A 258 -5.85 -5.85 -1.40
C ILE A 258 -5.07 -5.32 -2.62
N GLY A 259 -4.39 -4.18 -2.49
CA GLY A 259 -3.48 -3.69 -3.53
C GLY A 259 -2.40 -4.72 -3.91
N PHE A 260 -1.99 -5.57 -2.97
CA PHE A 260 -1.01 -6.64 -3.22
C PHE A 260 -1.51 -7.70 -4.20
N VAL A 261 -2.83 -7.91 -4.26
CA VAL A 261 -3.47 -8.89 -5.15
C VAL A 261 -4.10 -8.25 -6.39
N GLY A 262 -3.70 -7.00 -6.70
CA GLY A 262 -4.14 -6.30 -7.91
C GLY A 262 -5.35 -5.38 -7.71
N GLY A 263 -5.74 -5.09 -6.47
CA GLY A 263 -6.81 -4.13 -6.14
C GLY A 263 -6.45 -2.65 -6.34
N GLY A 264 -5.25 -2.34 -6.86
CA GLY A 264 -4.77 -0.97 -7.11
C GLY A 264 -4.23 -0.26 -5.86
N GLY A 265 -4.02 1.05 -5.98
CA GLY A 265 -3.57 1.92 -4.90
C GLY A 265 -2.12 1.68 -4.43
N ILE A 266 -1.78 2.26 -3.28
CA ILE A 266 -0.42 2.26 -2.73
C ILE A 266 0.10 0.85 -2.43
N GLY A 267 -0.79 -0.09 -2.10
CA GLY A 267 -0.44 -1.49 -1.84
C GLY A 267 0.17 -2.17 -3.05
N PHE A 268 -0.28 -1.83 -4.25
CA PHE A 268 0.27 -2.37 -5.49
C PHE A 268 1.72 -1.92 -5.72
N LEU A 269 2.00 -0.63 -5.51
CA LEU A 269 3.35 -0.08 -5.61
C LEU A 269 4.29 -0.61 -4.54
N LEU A 270 3.82 -0.70 -3.31
CA LEU A 270 4.61 -1.29 -2.22
C LEU A 270 5.06 -2.71 -2.58
N GLN A 271 4.13 -3.53 -3.06
CA GLN A 271 4.45 -4.89 -3.51
C GLN A 271 5.41 -4.89 -4.72
N GLN A 272 5.29 -3.92 -5.63
CA GLN A 272 6.22 -3.77 -6.76
C GLN A 272 7.63 -3.43 -6.30
N TRP A 273 7.80 -2.44 -5.42
CA TRP A 273 9.11 -2.03 -4.91
C TRP A 273 9.78 -3.13 -4.07
N ILE A 274 9.00 -3.86 -3.27
CA ILE A 274 9.50 -5.05 -2.56
C ILE A 274 10.02 -6.11 -3.53
N ARG A 275 9.28 -6.40 -4.62
CA ARG A 275 9.73 -7.36 -5.65
C ARG A 275 10.97 -6.89 -6.40
N LEU A 276 11.16 -5.58 -6.54
CA LEU A 276 12.33 -4.97 -7.16
C LEU A 276 13.52 -4.81 -6.20
N LEU A 277 13.39 -5.22 -4.94
CA LEU A 277 14.38 -5.02 -3.87
C LEU A 277 14.73 -3.54 -3.63
N ASP A 278 13.86 -2.61 -4.04
CA ASP A 278 14.02 -1.19 -3.79
C ASP A 278 13.42 -0.81 -2.43
N TYR A 279 14.18 -1.09 -1.38
CA TYR A 279 13.77 -0.81 0.00
C TYR A 279 13.70 0.68 0.32
N ARG A 280 14.35 1.55 -0.47
CA ARG A 280 14.25 3.01 -0.29
C ARG A 280 12.85 3.47 -0.69
N ALA A 281 12.40 3.09 -1.89
CA ALA A 281 11.06 3.40 -2.36
C ALA A 281 9.97 2.70 -1.51
N ALA A 282 10.16 1.42 -1.19
CA ALA A 282 9.24 0.69 -0.31
C ALA A 282 9.10 1.36 1.08
N GLY A 283 10.21 1.87 1.64
CA GLY A 283 10.21 2.62 2.89
C GLY A 283 9.33 3.88 2.84
N ILE A 284 9.36 4.62 1.72
CA ILE A 284 8.50 5.80 1.51
C ILE A 284 7.02 5.38 1.53
N ALA A 285 6.64 4.32 0.79
CA ALA A 285 5.26 3.82 0.80
C ALA A 285 4.80 3.41 2.21
N VAL A 286 5.62 2.67 2.95
CA VAL A 286 5.28 2.24 4.32
C VAL A 286 5.06 3.44 5.25
N TRP A 287 5.95 4.43 5.20
CA TRP A 287 5.79 5.66 5.98
C TRP A 287 4.52 6.43 5.63
N PHE A 288 4.21 6.54 4.33
CA PHE A 288 2.98 7.18 3.88
C PHE A 288 1.72 6.44 4.35
N ILE A 289 1.70 5.12 4.23
CA ILE A 289 0.59 4.28 4.72
C ILE A 289 0.41 4.52 6.22
N ALA A 290 1.48 4.42 7.01
CA ALA A 290 1.41 4.60 8.45
C ALA A 290 0.90 6.00 8.84
N LEU A 291 1.43 7.05 8.24
CA LEU A 291 1.03 8.43 8.51
C LEU A 291 -0.44 8.68 8.13
N THR A 292 -0.85 8.24 6.94
CA THR A 292 -2.21 8.45 6.44
C THR A 292 -3.22 7.71 7.31
N VAL A 293 -2.95 6.44 7.62
CA VAL A 293 -3.82 5.62 8.49
C VAL A 293 -3.91 6.23 9.89
N MET A 294 -2.81 6.72 10.46
CA MET A 294 -2.82 7.37 11.77
C MET A 294 -3.68 8.64 11.79
N ILE A 295 -3.57 9.48 10.74
CA ILE A 295 -4.39 10.69 10.59
C ILE A 295 -5.87 10.30 10.45
N LEU A 296 -6.17 9.30 9.63
CA LEU A 296 -7.55 8.83 9.41
C LEU A 296 -8.15 8.23 10.68
N ASP A 297 -7.39 7.42 11.41
CA ASP A 297 -7.79 6.85 12.70
C ASP A 297 -8.15 7.96 13.70
N TYR A 298 -7.30 8.99 13.80
CA TYR A 298 -7.53 10.14 14.68
C TYR A 298 -8.80 10.92 14.28
N VAL A 299 -8.94 11.26 12.99
CA VAL A 299 -10.11 11.99 12.48
C VAL A 299 -11.39 11.16 12.66
N SER A 300 -11.35 9.86 12.38
CA SER A 300 -12.47 8.93 12.54
C SER A 300 -12.90 8.81 14.00
N ALA A 301 -11.96 8.75 14.93
CA ALA A 301 -12.23 8.71 16.36
C ALA A 301 -12.92 10.00 16.86
N GLU A 302 -12.36 11.17 16.54
CA GLU A 302 -12.89 12.48 16.93
C GLU A 302 -14.32 12.70 16.38
N ILE A 303 -14.57 12.34 15.11
CA ILE A 303 -15.91 12.47 14.54
C ILE A 303 -16.88 11.52 15.24
N ARG A 304 -16.47 10.26 15.51
CA ARG A 304 -17.34 9.28 16.17
C ARG A 304 -17.70 9.64 17.61
N GLU A 305 -16.82 10.32 18.34
CA GLU A 305 -17.14 10.79 19.71
C GLU A 305 -18.29 11.81 19.73
N ARG A 306 -18.48 12.57 18.66
CA ARG A 306 -19.58 13.54 18.53
C ARG A 306 -20.94 12.90 18.24
N TYR A 307 -20.95 11.64 17.81
CA TYR A 307 -22.17 10.88 17.46
C TYR A 307 -22.45 9.69 18.40
N LYS A 308 -21.71 9.58 19.51
CA LYS A 308 -22.06 8.73 20.65
C LYS A 308 -23.06 9.45 21.55
#